data_AF-A0A832IR20-F1
#
_entry.id   AF-A0A832IR20-F1
#
_cell.length_a   1.000
_cell.length_b   1.000
_cell.length_c   1.000
_cell.angle_alpha   90.00
_cell.angle_beta   90.00
_cell.angle_gamma   90.00
#
_symmetry.space_group_name_H-M   'P 1'
#
loop_
_entity.id
_entity.type
_entity.pdbx_description
1 polymer ?
#
loop_
_entity_poly.entity_id
_entity_poly.type
_entity_poly.pdbx_seq_one_letter_code
_entity_poly.pdbx_strand_id
1 'polypeptide(L)' 'MSKRCHGKEFTVVDIPPGYTHQITNTGDGELVTLFWASEMFNPDKPDTWFMPV' A
#
# COMPACT_ATOMS: atom_id res chain seq x y z
N MET A 1 -10.52 6.34 1.69
CA MET A 1 -10.50 5.93 3.11
C MET A 1 -9.10 6.18 3.66
N SER A 2 -8.95 6.58 4.93
CA SER A 2 -7.63 6.76 5.56
C SER A 2 -7.55 5.89 6.81
N LYS A 3 -6.42 5.19 6.99
CA LYS A 3 -6.15 4.32 8.13
C LYS A 3 -4.74 4.60 8.66
N ARG A 4 -4.62 4.94 9.94
CA ARG A 4 -3.34 4.99 10.64
C ARG A 4 -2.95 3.59 11.11
N CYS A 5 -1.68 3.24 10.95
CA CYS A 5 -1.10 1.97 11.36
C CYS A 5 0.14 2.23 12.21
N HIS A 6 0.37 1.39 13.22
CA HIS A 6 1.54 1.46 14.09
C HIS A 6 2.23 0.09 14.13
N GLY A 7 3.57 0.06 14.04
CA GLY A 7 4.32 -1.20 14.01
C GLY A 7 4.26 -2.05 15.30
N LYS A 8 3.67 -1.50 16.38
CA LYS A 8 3.42 -2.24 17.63
C LYS A 8 2.09 -3.00 17.61
N GLU A 9 1.25 -2.75 16.61
CA GLU A 9 -0.08 -3.34 16.47
C GLU A 9 -0.13 -4.15 15.18
N PHE A 10 -0.62 -5.39 15.26
CA PHE A 10 -0.87 -6.17 14.06
C PHE A 10 -2.07 -5.57 13.31
N THR A 11 -1.80 -4.91 12.19
CA THR A 11 -2.82 -4.27 11.35
C THR A 11 -2.67 -4.73 9.90
N VAL A 12 -3.77 -5.17 9.31
CA VAL A 12 -3.88 -5.47 7.88
C VAL A 12 -4.80 -4.43 7.24
N VAL A 13 -4.43 -3.94 6.07
CA VAL A 13 -5.25 -3.02 5.26
C VAL A 13 -5.41 -3.64 3.88
N ASP A 14 -6.64 -3.98 3.53
CA ASP A 14 -6.97 -4.42 2.17
C ASP A 14 -6.94 -3.23 1.21
N ILE A 15 -6.44 -3.47 0.01
CA ILE A 15 -6.39 -2.49 -1.08
C ILE A 15 -7.27 -3.05 -2.22
N PRO A 16 -8.54 -2.64 -2.30
CA PRO A 16 -9.43 -3.11 -3.35
C PRO A 16 -8.97 -2.62 -4.74
N PRO A 17 -9.00 -3.47 -5.77
CA PRO A 17 -8.75 -3.05 -7.15
C PRO A 17 -9.69 -1.91 -7.57
N GLY A 18 -9.20 -1.03 -8.45
CA GLY A 18 -9.96 0.13 -8.95
C GLY A 18 -9.95 1.37 -8.05
N TYR A 19 -9.35 1.30 -6.86
CA TYR A 19 -9.15 2.47 -6.00
C TYR A 19 -7.67 2.89 -5.98
N THR A 20 -7.41 4.16 -6.35
CA THR A 20 -6.08 4.74 -6.14
C THR A 20 -5.77 4.78 -4.64
N HIS A 21 -4.52 4.50 -4.29
CA HIS A 21 -4.07 4.41 -2.90
C HIS A 21 -2.66 4.99 -2.76
N GLN A 22 -2.38 5.53 -1.58
CA GLN A 22 -1.07 6.04 -1.21
C GLN A 22 -0.75 5.67 0.23
N ILE A 23 0.54 5.57 0.53
CA ILE A 23 1.06 5.38 1.88
C ILE A 23 2.04 6.52 2.18
N THR A 24 1.91 7.14 3.36
CA THR A 24 2.78 8.21 3.83
C THR A 24 3.31 7.85 5.21
N ASN A 25 4.63 7.87 5.37
CA ASN A 25 5.21 7.80 6.71
C ASN A 25 4.98 9.14 7.43
N THR A 26 4.32 9.09 8.59
CA THR A 26 4.00 10.27 9.41
C THR A 26 4.69 10.24 10.78
N GLY A 27 5.61 9.30 11.00
CA GLY A 27 6.44 9.22 12.20
C GLY A 27 7.89 9.63 11.93
N ASP A 28 8.68 9.68 12.99
CA ASP A 28 10.06 10.18 12.95
C ASP A 28 11.10 9.09 12.60
N GLY A 29 10.66 7.83 12.51
CA GLY A 29 11.52 6.67 12.23
C GLY A 29 11.24 6.04 10.87
N GLU A 30 11.96 4.95 10.57
CA GLU A 30 11.74 4.19 9.34
C GLU A 30 10.39 3.45 9.37
N LEU A 31 9.68 3.49 8.24
CA LEU A 31 8.47 2.71 8.01
C LEU A 31 8.83 1.46 7.21
N VAL A 32 8.70 0.28 7.83
CA VAL A 32 8.78 -1.01 7.15
C VAL A 32 7.37 -1.54 6.98
N THR A 33 6.97 -1.88 5.76
CA THR A 33 5.64 -2.40 5.43
C THR A 33 5.77 -3.59 4.50
N LEU A 34 5.02 -4.65 4.79
CA LEU A 34 4.94 -5.81 3.92
C LEU A 34 3.75 -5.64 2.98
N PHE A 35 4.01 -5.80 1.68
CA PHE A 35 2.96 -5.85 0.66
C PHE A 35 2.79 -7.29 0.20
N TRP A 36 1.54 -7.76 0.27
CA TRP A 36 1.12 -8.96 -0.43
C TRP A 36 0.31 -8.53 -1.66
N ALA A 37 0.59 -9.16 -2.79
CA ALA A 37 -0.15 -8.97 -4.04
C ALA A 37 -0.69 -10.32 -4.52
N SER A 38 -1.83 -10.30 -5.20
CA SER A 38 -2.48 -11.50 -5.74
C SER A 38 -1.71 -12.16 -6.87
N GLU A 39 -0.77 -11.45 -7.50
CA GLU A 39 0.07 -11.95 -8.57
C GLU A 39 1.49 -11.35 -8.53
N MET A 40 2.42 -11.99 -9.24
CA MET A 40 3.78 -11.47 -9.41
C MET A 40 3.78 -10.31 -10.41
N PHE A 41 4.62 -9.31 -10.16
CA PHE A 41 4.77 -8.18 -11.07
C PHE A 41 5.27 -8.62 -12.47
N ASN A 42 4.58 -8.15 -13.51
CA ASN A 42 4.94 -8.36 -14.92
C ASN A 42 5.20 -7.01 -15.61
N PRO A 43 6.45 -6.67 -15.99
CA PRO A 43 6.77 -5.41 -16.65
C PRO A 43 6.02 -5.17 -17.98
N ASP A 44 5.70 -6.23 -18.73
CA ASP A 44 4.99 -6.12 -20.02
C ASP A 44 3.48 -5.89 -19.84
N LYS A 45 2.95 -6.21 -18.66
CA LYS A 45 1.54 -6.06 -18.27
C LYS A 45 1.47 -5.65 -16.79
N PRO A 46 1.83 -4.41 -16.45
CA PRO A 46 2.07 -3.99 -15.06
C PRO A 46 0.81 -3.85 -14.21
N ASP A 47 -0.38 -3.83 -14.84
CA ASP A 47 -1.70 -3.67 -14.18
C ASP A 47 -1.74 -2.55 -13.13
N THR A 48 -1.00 -1.46 -13.39
CA THR A 48 -0.81 -0.34 -12.46
C THR A 48 -0.85 0.97 -13.24
N TRP A 49 -1.68 1.91 -12.80
CA TRP A 49 -1.83 3.23 -13.41
C TRP A 49 -1.69 4.33 -12.37
N PHE A 50 -0.91 5.36 -12.71
CA PHE A 50 -0.74 6.52 -11.84
C PHE A 50 -2.00 7.39 -11.82
N MET A 51 -2.52 7.68 -10.63
CA MET A 51 -3.60 8.63 -10.39
C MET A 51 -3.35 9.38 -9.07
N PRO A 52 -3.45 10.72 -9.05
CA PRO A 52 -3.26 11.50 -7.83
C PRO A 52 -4.36 11.19 -6.80
N VAL A 53 -3.99 11.28 -5.52
CA VAL A 53 -4.85 11.09 -4.34
C VAL A 53 -5.02 12.41 -3.59
#